data_AF-A0A4S8ZLV1-F1
#
_entry.id   AF-A0A4S8ZLV1-F1
#
_cell.length_a   1.000
_cell.length_b   1.000
_cell.length_c   1.000
_cell.angle_alpha   90.00
_cell.angle_beta   90.00
_cell.angle_gamma   90.00
#
_symmetry.space_group_name_H-M   'P 1'
#
loop_
_entity.id
_entity.type
_entity.pdbx_description
1 polymer ?
#
loop_
_entity_poly.entity_id
_entity_poly.type
_entity_poly.pdbx_seq_one_letter_code
_entity_poly.pdbx_strand_id
1 'polypeptide(L)'
;MLHDIFRTPAPPGDAFAQDASHILVVMTILIPISLGFLAFAIFESKRFKTSIPIGLVVAGIFCVVPEAVNNYLGGVHWTQSHDPKQLLFMLMGRELDYCVAFIWWSLSSDVGVTLYAALVRRVSTGTLWAYHALAVLANIILEEALLGYGGTYL
;
A
#
# COMPACT_ATOMS: atom_id res chain seq x y z
N MET A 1 -23.99 7.80 -11.55
CA MET A 1 -24.98 6.71 -11.40
C MET A 1 -24.82 6.14 -9.99
N LEU A 2 -25.89 5.76 -9.29
CA LEU A 2 -25.78 5.16 -7.94
C LEU A 2 -25.82 3.63 -8.07
N HIS A 3 -25.09 2.93 -7.19
CA HIS A 3 -25.15 1.49 -7.06
C HIS A 3 -26.54 1.07 -6.55
N ASP A 4 -27.19 0.11 -7.20
CA ASP A 4 -28.60 -0.23 -6.94
C ASP A 4 -28.85 -0.74 -5.52
N ILE A 5 -27.93 -1.57 -5.00
CA ILE A 5 -28.01 -2.14 -3.65
C ILE A 5 -27.59 -1.13 -2.57
N PHE A 6 -26.41 -0.53 -2.70
CA PHE A 6 -25.83 0.29 -1.63
C PHE A 6 -26.28 1.76 -1.66
N ARG A 7 -26.91 2.22 -2.76
CA ARG A 7 -27.30 3.63 -2.99
C ARG A 7 -26.13 4.61 -2.89
N THR A 8 -24.91 4.13 -3.14
CA THR A 8 -23.65 4.88 -3.15
C THR A 8 -23.27 5.26 -4.58
N PRO A 9 -22.38 6.25 -4.82
CA PRO A 9 -21.84 6.48 -6.17
C PRO A 9 -21.30 5.16 -6.74
N ALA A 10 -21.87 4.72 -7.86
CA ALA A 10 -21.43 3.50 -8.52
C ALA A 10 -19.97 3.69 -8.95
N PRO A 11 -19.11 2.68 -8.71
CA PRO A 11 -17.78 2.73 -9.28
C PRO A 11 -17.90 2.90 -10.80
N PRO A 12 -16.95 3.59 -11.44
CA PRO A 12 -16.95 3.84 -12.87
C PRO A 12 -16.65 2.56 -13.67
N GLY A 13 -17.45 1.50 -13.53
CA GLY A 13 -17.40 0.19 -14.23
C GLY A 13 -16.09 -0.19 -14.94
N ASP A 14 -16.19 -0.59 -16.20
CA ASP A 14 -15.02 -0.92 -17.05
C ASP A 14 -14.17 0.31 -17.44
N ALA A 15 -14.49 1.52 -16.95
CA ALA A 15 -13.71 2.71 -17.29
C ALA A 15 -12.29 2.66 -16.69
N PHE A 16 -12.07 1.76 -15.72
CA PHE A 16 -10.77 1.49 -15.09
C PHE A 16 -10.49 -0.01 -15.05
N ALA A 17 -10.60 -0.69 -16.20
CA ALA A 17 -10.24 -2.10 -16.30
C ALA A 17 -8.77 -2.31 -15.93
N GLN A 18 -8.50 -3.35 -15.17
CA GLN A 18 -7.15 -3.70 -14.75
C GLN A 18 -6.34 -4.31 -15.91
N ASP A 19 -5.08 -3.88 -16.06
CA ASP A 19 -4.14 -4.47 -17.03
C ASP A 19 -3.27 -5.54 -16.34
N ALA A 20 -3.46 -6.80 -16.72
CA ALA A 20 -2.73 -7.92 -16.15
C ALA A 20 -1.20 -7.82 -16.27
N SER A 21 -0.69 -7.21 -17.35
CA SER A 21 0.74 -7.02 -17.56
C SER A 21 1.31 -6.00 -16.56
N HIS A 22 0.56 -4.92 -16.30
CA HIS A 22 0.94 -3.91 -15.32
C HIS A 22 0.82 -4.43 -13.89
N ILE A 23 -0.22 -5.19 -13.54
CA ILE A 23 -0.31 -5.86 -12.23
C ILE A 23 0.94 -6.70 -11.99
N LEU A 24 1.35 -7.49 -12.99
CA LEU A 24 2.49 -8.38 -12.86
C LEU A 24 3.78 -7.60 -12.58
N VAL A 25 4.01 -6.51 -13.31
CA VAL A 25 5.16 -5.62 -13.08
C VAL A 25 5.11 -5.03 -11.67
N VAL A 26 3.98 -4.45 -11.27
CA VAL A 26 3.77 -3.85 -9.96
C VAL A 26 4.02 -4.87 -8.84
N MET A 27 3.40 -6.04 -8.91
CA MET A 27 3.58 -7.11 -7.93
C MET A 27 5.01 -7.63 -7.86
N THR A 28 5.71 -7.72 -9.00
CA THR A 28 7.11 -8.13 -9.06
C THR A 28 8.03 -7.14 -8.33
N ILE A 29 7.63 -5.88 -8.18
CA ILE A 29 8.37 -4.85 -7.43
C ILE A 29 7.93 -4.81 -5.96
N LEU A 30 6.62 -4.81 -5.69
CA LEU A 30 6.06 -4.66 -4.34
C LEU A 30 6.36 -5.84 -3.42
N ILE A 31 6.29 -7.06 -3.93
CA ILE A 31 6.52 -8.26 -3.12
C ILE A 31 7.96 -8.25 -2.57
N PRO A 32 9.02 -8.07 -3.39
CA PRO A 32 10.38 -7.94 -2.87
C PRO A 32 10.57 -6.79 -1.88
N ILE A 33 9.95 -5.63 -2.11
CA ILE A 33 10.03 -4.48 -1.19
C ILE A 33 9.42 -4.85 0.17
N SER A 34 8.20 -5.39 0.17
CA SER A 34 7.49 -5.83 1.38
C SER A 34 8.29 -6.89 2.16
N LEU A 35 8.82 -7.89 1.46
CA LEU A 35 9.64 -8.94 2.07
C LEU A 35 10.98 -8.40 2.59
N GLY A 36 11.58 -7.43 1.89
CA GLY A 36 12.79 -6.73 2.30
C GLY A 36 12.58 -5.98 3.62
N PHE A 37 11.49 -5.23 3.75
CA PHE A 37 11.14 -4.55 5.00
C PHE A 37 10.77 -5.52 6.11
N LEU A 38 10.10 -6.64 5.82
CA LEU A 38 9.86 -7.69 6.81
C LEU A 38 11.18 -8.28 7.33
N ALA A 39 12.12 -8.59 6.44
CA ALA A 39 13.44 -9.10 6.83
C ALA A 39 14.21 -8.06 7.68
N PHE A 40 14.17 -6.79 7.28
CA PHE A 40 14.77 -5.69 8.02
C PHE A 40 14.11 -5.51 9.41
N ALA A 41 12.79 -5.59 9.50
CA ALA A 41 12.05 -5.55 10.75
C ALA A 41 12.43 -6.71 11.68
N ILE A 42 12.56 -7.93 11.15
CA ILE A 42 13.02 -9.09 11.93
C ILE A 42 14.44 -8.85 12.47
N PHE A 43 15.33 -8.29 11.65
CA PHE A 43 16.69 -7.94 12.07
C PHE A 43 16.68 -6.89 13.20
N GLU A 44 15.92 -5.81 13.03
CA GLU A 44 15.79 -4.76 14.04
C GLU A 44 15.15 -5.28 15.33
N SER A 45 14.13 -6.12 15.22
CA SER A 45 13.48 -6.77 16.36
C SER A 45 14.46 -7.61 17.18
N LYS A 46 15.35 -8.35 16.52
CA LYS A 46 16.42 -9.11 17.19
C LYS A 46 17.46 -8.19 17.82
N ARG A 47 17.87 -7.14 17.11
CA ARG A 47 18.89 -6.17 17.58
C ARG A 47 18.43 -5.42 18.82
N PHE A 48 17.19 -4.95 18.84
CA PHE A 48 16.62 -4.14 19.92
C PHE A 48 15.78 -4.95 20.94
N LYS A 49 15.71 -6.28 20.78
CA LYS A 49 14.95 -7.19 21.65
C LYS A 49 13.49 -6.74 21.85
N THR A 50 12.83 -6.41 20.75
CA THR A 50 11.47 -5.85 20.74
C THR A 50 10.68 -6.35 19.54
N SER A 51 9.37 -6.58 19.72
CA SER A 51 8.47 -7.00 18.63
C SER A 51 7.90 -5.82 17.83
N ILE A 52 8.19 -4.58 18.22
CA ILE A 52 7.59 -3.38 17.61
C ILE A 52 7.83 -3.31 16.09
N PRO A 53 9.06 -3.48 15.54
CA PRO A 53 9.28 -3.45 14.09
C PRO A 53 8.39 -4.44 13.32
N ILE A 54 8.32 -5.69 13.79
CA ILE A 54 7.47 -6.71 13.16
C ILE A 54 5.99 -6.33 13.28
N GLY A 55 5.57 -5.82 14.45
CA GLY A 55 4.21 -5.34 14.67
C GLY A 55 3.82 -4.22 13.70
N LEU A 56 4.74 -3.31 13.38
CA LEU A 56 4.52 -2.24 12.39
C LEU A 56 4.35 -2.79 10.97
N VAL A 57 5.19 -3.75 10.54
CA VAL A 57 5.06 -4.40 9.23
C VAL A 57 3.74 -5.17 9.12
N VAL A 58 3.35 -5.90 10.17
CA VAL A 58 2.08 -6.63 10.20
C VAL A 58 0.89 -5.68 10.21
N ALA A 59 0.95 -4.58 10.96
CA ALA A 59 -0.08 -3.55 10.95
C ALA A 59 -0.24 -2.93 9.55
N GLY A 60 0.87 -2.80 8.79
CA GLY A 60 0.86 -2.33 7.41
C GLY A 60 -0.01 -3.15 6.46
N ILE A 61 -0.14 -4.47 6.68
CA ILE A 61 -1.05 -5.32 5.90
C ILE A 61 -2.50 -4.88 6.10
N PHE A 62 -2.86 -4.50 7.33
CA PHE A 62 -4.21 -4.09 7.68
C PHE A 62 -4.55 -2.66 7.22
N CYS A 63 -3.56 -1.86 6.80
CA CYS A 63 -3.79 -0.50 6.30
C CYS A 63 -4.70 -0.45 5.07
N VAL A 64 -4.83 -1.55 4.31
CA VAL A 64 -5.78 -1.65 3.20
C VAL A 64 -7.23 -1.37 3.62
N VAL A 65 -7.62 -1.70 4.86
CA VAL A 65 -8.99 -1.52 5.36
C VAL A 65 -9.35 -0.05 5.64
N PRO A 66 -8.62 0.69 6.51
CA PRO A 66 -8.89 2.11 6.72
C PRO A 66 -8.71 2.91 5.43
N GLU A 67 -7.81 2.48 4.56
CA GLU A 67 -7.57 3.14 3.28
C GLU A 67 -8.67 2.86 2.25
N ALA A 68 -9.27 1.68 2.26
CA ALA A 68 -10.49 1.42 1.50
C ALA A 68 -11.63 2.36 1.92
N VAL A 69 -11.75 2.64 3.22
CA VAL A 69 -12.74 3.60 3.74
C VAL A 69 -12.39 5.02 3.31
N ASN A 70 -11.11 5.41 3.41
CA ASN A 70 -10.63 6.71 2.97
C ASN A 70 -10.90 6.93 1.48
N ASN A 71 -10.54 5.98 0.62
CA ASN A 71 -10.80 6.00 -0.81
C ASN A 71 -12.29 6.03 -1.13
N TYR A 72 -13.09 5.31 -0.36
CA TYR A 72 -14.54 5.38 -0.47
C TYR A 72 -15.07 6.79 -0.23
N LEU A 73 -14.69 7.42 0.89
CA LEU A 73 -15.12 8.76 1.29
C LEU A 73 -14.55 9.85 0.36
N GLY A 74 -13.32 9.69 -0.10
CA GLY A 74 -12.64 10.61 -1.00
C GLY A 74 -13.03 10.46 -2.47
N GLY A 75 -13.88 9.48 -2.84
CA GLY A 75 -14.23 9.26 -4.24
C GLY A 75 -13.06 8.75 -5.10
N VAL A 76 -12.05 8.15 -4.48
CA VAL A 76 -10.89 7.56 -5.16
C VAL A 76 -11.24 6.18 -5.69
N HIS A 77 -10.88 5.93 -6.95
CA HIS A 77 -11.18 4.68 -7.65
C HIS A 77 -9.89 4.01 -8.13
N TRP A 78 -9.70 2.77 -7.68
CA TRP A 78 -8.67 1.85 -8.16
C TRP A 78 -9.20 1.09 -9.38
N THR A 79 -8.29 0.54 -10.19
CA THR A 79 -8.67 -0.38 -11.26
C THR A 79 -9.42 -1.59 -10.72
N GLN A 80 -10.35 -2.09 -11.53
CA GLN A 80 -11.21 -3.22 -11.18
C GLN A 80 -10.82 -4.46 -11.96
N SER A 81 -10.59 -5.57 -11.25
CA SER A 81 -10.22 -6.84 -11.85
C SER A 81 -11.42 -7.55 -12.49
N HIS A 82 -12.62 -7.36 -11.90
CA HIS A 82 -13.82 -8.14 -12.15
C HIS A 82 -13.64 -9.67 -12.04
N ASP A 83 -12.49 -10.15 -11.53
CA ASP A 83 -12.16 -11.56 -11.32
C ASP A 83 -12.27 -11.89 -9.83
N PRO A 84 -13.27 -12.69 -9.41
CA PRO A 84 -13.43 -13.09 -8.01
C PRO A 84 -12.20 -13.76 -7.39
N LYS A 85 -11.28 -14.31 -8.19
CA LYS A 85 -10.05 -14.94 -7.68
C LYS A 85 -8.98 -13.93 -7.28
N GLN A 86 -9.08 -12.70 -7.77
CA GLN A 86 -8.10 -11.63 -7.53
C GLN A 86 -8.61 -10.63 -6.47
N LEU A 87 -9.90 -10.72 -6.11
CA LEU A 87 -10.50 -9.89 -5.08
C LEU A 87 -10.07 -10.32 -3.68
N LEU A 88 -9.58 -9.35 -2.92
CA LEU A 88 -9.34 -9.50 -1.49
C LEU A 88 -10.64 -9.29 -0.71
N PHE A 89 -11.36 -8.20 -0.99
CA PHE A 89 -12.69 -7.92 -0.43
C PHE A 89 -13.45 -6.90 -1.28
N MET A 90 -14.73 -6.71 -0.94
CA MET A 90 -15.60 -5.71 -1.55
C MET A 90 -16.13 -4.76 -0.47
N LEU A 91 -16.02 -3.45 -0.70
CA LEU A 91 -16.51 -2.42 0.21
C LEU A 91 -17.58 -1.57 -0.49
N MET A 92 -18.84 -1.70 -0.05
CA MET A 92 -19.97 -0.89 -0.57
C MET A 92 -20.08 -0.89 -2.11
N GLY A 93 -19.83 -2.04 -2.74
CA GLY A 93 -19.86 -2.18 -4.19
C GLY A 93 -18.53 -1.91 -4.90
N ARG A 94 -17.47 -1.52 -4.17
CA ARG A 94 -16.12 -1.32 -4.73
C ARG A 94 -15.25 -2.55 -4.52
N GLU A 95 -14.67 -3.03 -5.61
CA GLU A 95 -13.69 -4.11 -5.64
C GLU A 95 -12.34 -3.63 -5.11
N LEU A 96 -11.73 -4.42 -4.23
CA LEU A 96 -10.35 -4.25 -3.77
C LEU A 96 -9.63 -5.57 -3.96
N ASP A 97 -8.65 -5.57 -4.84
CA ASP A 97 -7.85 -6.74 -5.16
C ASP A 97 -6.64 -6.91 -4.24
N TYR A 98 -5.95 -8.03 -4.40
CA TYR A 98 -4.70 -8.28 -3.68
C TYR A 98 -3.62 -7.25 -4.01
N CYS A 99 -3.58 -6.70 -5.22
CA CYS A 99 -2.55 -5.74 -5.62
C CYS A 99 -2.62 -4.47 -4.77
N VAL A 100 -3.82 -3.95 -4.54
CA VAL A 100 -4.04 -2.82 -3.63
C VAL A 100 -3.53 -3.12 -2.22
N ALA A 101 -3.72 -4.34 -1.70
CA ALA A 101 -3.15 -4.70 -0.40
C ALA A 101 -1.62 -4.72 -0.38
N PHE A 102 -0.96 -5.19 -1.45
CA PHE A 102 0.50 -5.17 -1.54
C PHE A 102 1.06 -3.75 -1.67
N ILE A 103 0.34 -2.84 -2.32
CA ILE A 103 0.70 -1.42 -2.41
C ILE A 103 0.77 -0.83 -1.00
N TRP A 104 -0.32 -0.99 -0.24
CA TRP A 104 -0.43 -0.44 1.10
C TRP A 104 0.47 -1.13 2.12
N TRP A 105 0.70 -2.42 1.96
CA TRP A 105 1.66 -3.15 2.78
C TRP A 105 3.08 -2.64 2.57
N SER A 106 3.50 -2.46 1.31
CA SER A 106 4.83 -1.96 0.96
C SER A 106 5.05 -0.55 1.52
N LEU A 107 4.11 0.36 1.28
CA LEU A 107 4.14 1.75 1.77
C LEU A 107 4.23 1.84 3.29
N SER A 108 3.33 1.15 3.98
CA SER A 108 3.24 1.19 5.43
C SER A 108 4.46 0.57 6.10
N SER A 109 5.02 -0.48 5.50
CA SER A 109 6.21 -1.17 6.02
C SER A 109 7.47 -0.30 5.91
N ASP A 110 7.64 0.44 4.82
CA ASP A 110 8.75 1.38 4.68
C ASP A 110 8.65 2.47 5.76
N VAL A 111 7.56 3.24 5.74
CA VAL A 111 7.39 4.39 6.63
C VAL A 111 7.45 3.96 8.09
N GLY A 112 6.75 2.87 8.45
CA GLY A 112 6.69 2.38 9.82
C GLY A 112 8.06 1.95 10.36
N VAL A 113 8.79 1.11 9.62
CA VAL A 113 10.06 0.58 10.10
C VAL A 113 11.17 1.63 10.05
N THR A 114 11.19 2.47 9.01
CA THR A 114 12.17 3.56 8.87
C THR A 114 12.01 4.61 9.98
N LEU A 115 10.77 5.02 10.31
CA LEU A 115 10.51 5.94 11.42
C LEU A 115 10.86 5.31 12.78
N TYR A 116 10.51 4.04 13.00
CA TYR A 116 10.88 3.35 14.23
C TYR A 116 12.40 3.28 14.41
N ALA A 117 13.12 2.90 13.35
CA ALA A 117 14.57 2.83 13.35
C ALA A 117 15.21 4.21 13.63
N ALA A 118 14.59 5.29 13.14
CA ALA A 118 15.03 6.66 13.45
C ALA A 118 14.78 7.01 14.93
N LEU A 119 13.61 6.71 15.47
CA LEU A 119 13.25 7.03 16.86
C LEU A 119 14.18 6.34 17.87
N VAL A 120 14.51 5.06 17.66
CA VAL A 120 15.32 4.29 18.60
C VAL A 120 16.80 4.71 18.59
N ARG A 121 17.29 5.25 17.47
CA ARG A 121 18.73 5.52 17.28
C ARG A 121 19.19 6.92 17.66
N ARG A 122 18.32 7.76 18.26
CA ARG A 122 18.61 9.17 18.59
C ARG A 122 19.32 9.89 17.41
N VAL A 123 18.77 9.72 16.22
CA VAL A 123 19.45 10.15 15.00
C VAL A 123 19.60 11.66 14.95
N SER A 124 20.74 12.09 14.41
CA SER A 124 20.98 13.50 14.11
C SER A 124 19.97 13.99 13.07
N THR A 125 19.71 15.30 13.05
CA THR A 125 18.87 15.95 12.03
C THR A 125 19.29 15.55 10.60
N GLY A 126 20.59 15.45 10.33
CA GLY A 126 21.11 15.04 9.02
C GLY A 126 20.73 13.62 8.62
N THR A 127 20.70 12.68 9.56
CA THR A 127 20.28 11.30 9.27
C THR A 127 18.77 11.19 9.09
N LEU A 128 18.01 12.04 9.77
CA LEU A 128 16.55 12.13 9.60
C LEU A 128 16.20 12.64 8.19
N TRP A 129 16.94 13.63 7.69
CA TRP A 129 16.84 14.08 6.30
C TRP A 129 17.24 13.00 5.30
N ALA A 130 18.27 12.20 5.58
CA ALA A 130 18.66 11.09 4.71
C ALA A 130 17.58 10.00 4.62
N TYR A 131 16.96 9.62 5.75
CA TYR A 131 15.84 8.68 5.75
C TYR A 131 14.60 9.26 5.06
N HIS A 132 14.33 10.56 5.24
CA HIS A 132 13.23 11.21 4.54
C HIS A 132 13.46 11.24 3.02
N ALA A 133 14.67 11.58 2.56
CA ALA A 133 15.01 11.54 1.14
C ALA A 133 14.89 10.13 0.55
N LEU A 134 15.27 9.10 1.30
CA LEU A 134 15.10 7.71 0.88
C LEU A 134 13.63 7.31 0.79
N ALA A 135 12.80 7.71 1.76
CA ALA A 135 11.36 7.46 1.73
C ALA A 135 10.67 8.21 0.57
N VAL A 136 11.09 9.45 0.29
CA VAL A 136 10.62 10.20 -0.89
C VAL A 136 11.01 9.49 -2.19
N LEU A 137 12.25 9.02 -2.31
CA LEU A 137 12.70 8.27 -3.48
C LEU A 137 11.92 6.96 -3.66
N ALA A 138 11.66 6.24 -2.56
CA ALA A 138 10.86 5.02 -2.58
C ALA A 138 9.41 5.31 -3.02
N ASN A 139 8.81 6.41 -2.54
CA ASN A 139 7.50 6.86 -2.99
C ASN A 139 7.49 7.25 -4.47
N ILE A 140 8.52 7.94 -4.97
CA ILE A 140 8.61 8.26 -6.41
C ILE A 140 8.67 6.97 -7.25
N ILE A 141 9.54 6.03 -6.89
CA ILE A 141 9.67 4.76 -7.61
C ILE A 141 8.34 3.99 -7.59
N LEU A 142 7.66 4.00 -6.45
CA LEU A 142 6.36 3.38 -6.31
C LEU A 142 5.31 4.09 -7.17
N GLU A 143 5.19 5.41 -7.09
CA GLU A 143 4.23 6.19 -7.89
C GLU A 143 4.47 5.98 -9.38
N GLU A 144 5.72 5.98 -9.84
CA GLU A 144 6.09 5.70 -11.24
C GLU A 144 5.69 4.27 -11.65
N ALA A 145 5.87 3.28 -10.77
CA ALA A 145 5.38 1.92 -11.02
C ALA A 145 3.84 1.86 -11.06
N LEU A 146 3.17 2.70 -10.26
CA LEU A 146 1.71 2.78 -10.17
C LEU A 146 1.07 3.63 -11.28
N LEU A 147 1.81 4.48 -11.99
CA LEU A 147 1.29 5.21 -13.16
C LEU A 147 0.73 4.25 -14.23
N GLY A 148 1.33 3.05 -14.35
CA GLY A 148 0.82 1.99 -15.23
C GLY A 148 -0.37 1.22 -14.64
N TYR A 149 -0.54 1.22 -13.32
CA TYR A 149 -1.60 0.47 -12.66
C TYR A 149 -3.00 0.98 -13.01
N GLY A 150 -3.13 2.30 -13.24
CA GLY A 150 -4.41 2.95 -13.53
C GLY A 150 -5.21 3.29 -12.27
N GLY A 151 -6.10 4.27 -12.40
CA GLY A 151 -6.93 4.80 -11.31
C GLY A 151 -7.03 6.33 -11.37
N THR A 152 -8.09 6.88 -10.78
CA THR A 152 -8.23 8.33 -10.61
C THR A 152 -8.35 8.66 -9.12
N TYR A 153 -7.44 9.50 -8.66
CA TYR A 153 -7.68 10.38 -7.53
C TYR A 153 -8.56 11.54 -8.04
N LEU A 154 -9.77 11.67 -7.50
CA LEU A 154 -10.65 12.82 -7.74
C LEU A 154 -10.57 13.77 -6.55
#